data_AF-A0A9E5RWU7-F1
#
_entry.id   AF-A0A9E5RWU7-F1
#
_cell.length_a   1.000
_cell.length_b   1.000
_cell.length_c   1.000
_cell.angle_alpha   90.00
_cell.angle_beta   90.00
_cell.angle_gamma   90.00
#
_symmetry.space_group_name_H-M   'P 1'
#
loop_
_entity.id
_entity.type
_entity.pdbx_description
1 polymer ?
#
loop_
_entity_poly.entity_id
_entity_poly.type
_entity_poly.pdbx_seq_one_letter_code
_entity_poly.pdbx_strand_id
1 'polypeptide(L)'
;MRFRKLQTVVQMIWNWSRGGRSPHLQGAAIVMLSSLILSFQNIVVRVMLSPQTVLGIDFGGFVESSVGNLLLILLMRMLLVVPLMTFGIAPRIYPSMWKDIQTLLNDRNPALIGSVLASSFLLFLSLPLMFTALSIIPAGIATTLFFIYPTVTILFAWWFFGDRPTLLLTLAVSTIYAGCLLTIPSSEQSTGNPWLGVTIAILAGIAFSGYTVLTQICTRRFRLHPV
;
A
#
# COMPACT_ATOMS: atom_id res chain seq x y z
N MET A 1 -22.39 -19.77 17.83
CA MET A 1 -22.26 -18.62 18.75
C MET A 1 -21.16 -17.60 18.41
N ARG A 2 -20.16 -17.92 17.57
CA ARG A 2 -18.98 -17.05 17.28
C ARG A 2 -19.20 -15.91 16.26
N PHE A 3 -20.27 -15.96 15.46
CA PHE A 3 -20.58 -14.94 14.43
C PHE A 3 -21.20 -13.64 14.97
N ARG A 4 -21.82 -13.70 16.15
CA ARG A 4 -22.57 -12.57 16.73
C ARG A 4 -21.63 -11.46 17.23
N LYS A 5 -20.48 -11.82 17.80
CA LYS A 5 -19.47 -10.87 18.32
C LYS A 5 -18.78 -10.07 17.20
N LEU A 6 -18.55 -10.66 16.04
CA LEU A 6 -17.98 -9.96 14.88
C LEU A 6 -18.96 -8.95 14.28
N GLN A 7 -20.25 -9.30 14.21
CA GLN A 7 -21.29 -8.35 13.81
C GLN A 7 -21.41 -7.18 14.80
N THR A 8 -21.20 -7.42 16.11
CA THR A 8 -21.18 -6.34 17.10
C THR A 8 -20.02 -5.39 16.90
N VAL A 9 -18.82 -5.88 16.59
CA VAL A 9 -17.65 -5.01 16.33
C VAL A 9 -17.83 -4.23 15.03
N VAL A 10 -18.32 -4.86 13.97
CA VAL A 10 -18.61 -4.18 12.69
C VAL A 10 -19.74 -3.16 12.84
N GLN A 11 -20.81 -3.48 13.58
CA GLN A 11 -21.86 -2.51 13.91
C GLN A 11 -21.37 -1.41 14.85
N MET A 12 -20.42 -1.69 15.74
CA MET A 12 -19.82 -0.68 16.61
C MET A 12 -18.97 0.29 15.81
N ILE A 13 -18.20 -0.20 14.83
CA ILE A 13 -17.44 0.64 13.88
C ILE A 13 -18.39 1.44 12.97
N TRP A 14 -19.47 0.82 12.50
CA TRP A 14 -20.50 1.46 11.68
C TRP A 14 -21.29 2.54 12.44
N ASN A 15 -21.66 2.27 13.69
CA ASN A 15 -22.34 3.23 14.56
C ASN A 15 -21.38 4.31 15.07
N TRP A 16 -20.09 3.99 15.26
CA TRP A 16 -19.05 4.98 15.53
C TRP A 16 -18.84 5.92 14.34
N SER A 17 -18.95 5.43 13.11
CA SER A 17 -18.96 6.25 11.89
C SER A 17 -20.21 7.14 11.78
N ARG A 18 -21.39 6.68 12.20
CA ARG A 18 -22.63 7.49 12.20
C ARG A 18 -22.82 8.40 13.42
N GLY A 19 -22.08 8.18 14.50
CA GLY A 19 -22.26 8.90 15.75
C GLY A 19 -21.57 10.25 15.74
N GLY A 20 -22.28 11.31 15.33
CA GLY A 20 -22.22 12.72 15.78
C GLY A 20 -20.87 13.43 16.01
N ARG A 21 -19.73 12.81 15.71
CA ARG A 21 -18.39 13.39 15.81
C ARG A 21 -18.01 13.94 14.45
N SER A 22 -17.37 15.11 14.46
CA SER A 22 -17.02 15.83 13.23
C SER A 22 -16.33 14.89 12.23
N PRO A 23 -16.75 14.87 10.95
CA PRO A 23 -16.25 13.91 9.95
C PRO A 23 -14.72 13.96 9.79
N HIS A 24 -14.12 15.10 10.11
CA HIS A 24 -12.66 15.30 10.13
C HIS A 24 -11.94 14.45 11.20
N LEU A 25 -12.53 14.28 12.40
CA LEU A 25 -11.90 13.51 13.48
C LEU A 25 -11.90 12.00 13.19
N GLN A 26 -12.97 11.51 12.57
CA GLN A 26 -13.05 10.11 12.15
C GLN A 26 -12.02 9.80 11.05
N GLY A 27 -11.89 10.69 10.05
CA GLY A 27 -10.87 10.56 9.01
C GLY A 27 -9.46 10.55 9.59
N ALA A 28 -9.15 11.49 10.50
CA ALA A 28 -7.85 11.56 11.17
C ALA A 28 -7.53 10.28 11.97
N ALA A 29 -8.49 9.77 12.74
CA ALA A 29 -8.30 8.54 13.52
C ALA A 29 -8.04 7.31 12.64
N ILE A 30 -8.75 7.19 11.51
CA ILE A 30 -8.55 6.09 10.55
C ILE A 30 -7.16 6.17 9.90
N VAL A 31 -6.71 7.38 9.53
CA VAL A 31 -5.37 7.59 8.96
C VAL A 31 -4.27 7.25 9.97
N MET A 32 -4.42 7.66 11.23
CA MET A 32 -3.49 7.32 12.30
C MET A 32 -3.40 5.82 12.53
N LEU A 33 -4.56 5.15 12.62
CA LEU A 33 -4.61 3.69 12.80
C LEU A 33 -3.96 2.95 11.62
N SER A 34 -4.24 3.40 10.39
CA SER A 34 -3.66 2.82 9.17
C SER A 34 -2.14 2.97 9.15
N SER A 35 -1.64 4.14 9.53
CA SER A 35 -0.21 4.44 9.60
C SER A 35 0.50 3.59 10.66
N LEU A 36 -0.15 3.38 11.81
CA LEU A 36 0.37 2.53 12.88
C LEU A 36 0.49 1.06 12.44
N ILE A 37 -0.56 0.52 11.81
CA ILE A 37 -0.58 -0.85 11.28
C ILE A 37 0.47 -1.01 10.18
N LEU A 38 0.57 -0.03 9.28
CA LEU A 38 1.55 -0.05 8.19
C LEU A 38 2.99 -0.04 8.71
N SER A 39 3.28 0.80 9.70
CA SER A 39 4.60 0.84 10.34
C SER A 39 4.94 -0.49 11.01
N PHE A 40 4.00 -1.05 11.78
CA PHE A 40 4.15 -2.37 12.40
C PHE A 40 4.43 -3.45 11.36
N GLN A 41 3.70 -3.44 10.23
CA GLN A 41 3.92 -4.38 9.14
C GLN A 41 5.35 -4.26 8.56
N ASN A 42 5.84 -3.03 8.34
CA ASN A 42 7.18 -2.81 7.79
C ASN A 42 8.27 -3.36 8.72
N ILE A 43 8.11 -3.19 10.04
CA ILE A 43 9.04 -3.74 11.05
C ILE A 43 8.99 -5.27 11.04
N VAL A 44 7.79 -5.87 11.05
CA VAL A 44 7.64 -7.34 11.02
C VAL A 44 8.30 -7.94 9.79
N VAL A 45 8.11 -7.34 8.61
CA VAL A 45 8.76 -7.79 7.37
C VAL A 45 10.28 -7.70 7.49
N ARG A 46 10.81 -6.61 8.03
CA ARG A 46 12.25 -6.45 8.25
C ARG A 46 12.83 -7.50 9.21
N VAL A 47 12.16 -7.75 10.33
CA VAL A 47 12.57 -8.76 11.33
C VAL A 47 12.52 -10.18 10.74
N MET A 48 11.53 -10.48 9.89
CA MET A 48 11.46 -11.78 9.21
C MET A 48 12.64 -12.00 8.24
N LEU A 49 13.05 -10.96 7.53
CA LEU A 49 14.06 -11.03 6.45
C LEU A 49 15.50 -10.88 6.94
N SER A 50 15.73 -10.21 8.06
CA SER A 50 17.07 -9.93 8.57
C SER A 50 17.12 -10.11 10.09
N PRO A 51 18.18 -10.73 10.62
CA PRO A 51 18.40 -10.77 12.06
C PRO A 51 18.44 -9.34 12.63
N GLN A 52 17.62 -9.09 13.64
CA GLN A 52 17.56 -7.80 14.32
C GLN A 52 17.54 -8.07 15.82
N THR A 53 18.27 -7.28 16.60
CA THR A 53 18.16 -7.26 18.06
C THR A 53 16.89 -6.52 18.45
N VAL A 54 15.79 -7.22 18.70
CA VAL A 54 14.54 -6.60 19.17
C VAL A 54 14.51 -6.65 20.70
N LEU A 55 14.48 -5.48 21.35
CA LEU A 55 14.45 -5.37 22.82
C LEU A 55 15.57 -6.14 23.55
N GLY A 56 16.75 -6.24 22.94
CA GLY A 56 17.92 -6.92 23.51
C GLY A 56 17.96 -8.45 23.29
N ILE A 57 17.04 -9.01 22.53
CA ILE A 57 17.04 -10.42 22.11
C ILE A 57 17.31 -10.48 20.61
N ASP A 58 18.29 -11.29 20.20
CA ASP A 58 18.51 -11.61 18.78
C ASP A 58 17.32 -12.41 18.25
N PHE A 59 16.48 -11.74 17.45
CA PHE A 59 15.27 -12.33 16.91
C PHE A 59 15.11 -11.91 15.45
N GLY A 60 15.19 -12.85 14.52
CA GLY A 60 14.99 -12.57 13.10
C GLY A 60 15.79 -13.46 12.18
N GLY A 61 15.57 -13.30 10.87
CA GLY A 61 16.22 -14.13 9.84
C GLY A 61 15.57 -15.50 9.64
N PHE A 62 14.27 -15.65 9.98
CA PHE A 62 13.52 -16.89 9.78
C PHE A 62 13.39 -17.30 8.31
N VAL A 63 13.51 -16.33 7.39
CA VAL A 63 13.41 -16.55 5.96
C VAL A 63 14.64 -15.96 5.28
N GLU A 64 15.42 -16.79 4.57
CA GLU A 64 16.52 -16.31 3.75
C GLU A 64 16.01 -15.28 2.74
N SER A 65 16.72 -14.16 2.59
CA SER A 65 16.42 -13.06 1.68
C SER A 65 16.65 -13.41 0.21
N SER A 66 16.17 -14.57 -0.25
CA SER A 66 16.16 -14.99 -1.64
C SER A 66 14.91 -14.48 -2.36
N VAL A 67 15.04 -14.15 -3.65
CA VAL A 67 13.93 -13.72 -4.52
C VAL A 67 12.77 -14.73 -4.48
N GLY A 68 13.07 -16.03 -4.44
CA GLY A 68 12.05 -17.08 -4.36
C GLY A 68 11.24 -17.04 -3.07
N ASN A 69 11.92 -16.82 -1.93
CA ASN A 69 11.26 -16.75 -0.63
C ASN A 69 10.46 -15.45 -0.47
N LEU A 70 10.96 -14.34 -1.01
CA LEU A 70 10.23 -13.08 -1.09
C LEU A 70 8.93 -13.26 -1.87
N LEU A 71 9.01 -13.83 -3.09
CA LEU A 71 7.83 -14.14 -3.89
C LEU A 71 6.87 -15.08 -3.17
N LEU A 72 7.36 -16.05 -2.39
CA LEU A 72 6.53 -16.97 -1.61
C LEU A 72 5.79 -16.25 -0.48
N ILE A 73 6.46 -15.36 0.26
CA ILE A 73 5.80 -14.50 1.28
C ILE A 73 4.73 -13.62 0.62
N LEU A 74 5.02 -13.03 -0.54
CA LEU A 74 4.05 -12.25 -1.29
C LEU A 74 2.87 -13.10 -1.78
N LEU A 75 3.13 -14.32 -2.25
CA LEU A 75 2.10 -15.25 -2.70
C LEU A 75 1.21 -15.65 -1.53
N MET A 76 1.79 -15.95 -0.37
CA MET A 76 1.04 -16.20 0.86
C MET A 76 0.20 -14.98 1.26
N ARG A 77 0.73 -13.77 1.11
CA ARG A 77 -0.01 -12.52 1.36
C ARG A 77 -1.19 -12.37 0.40
N MET A 78 -1.03 -12.64 -0.89
CA MET A 78 -2.11 -12.58 -1.88
C MET A 78 -3.15 -13.67 -1.64
N LEU A 79 -2.71 -14.90 -1.36
CA LEU A 79 -3.58 -16.06 -1.09
C LEU A 79 -4.36 -15.91 0.21
N LEU A 80 -3.85 -15.15 1.18
CA LEU A 80 -4.57 -14.81 2.40
C LEU A 80 -5.49 -13.61 2.21
N VAL A 81 -4.94 -12.48 1.71
CA VAL A 81 -5.64 -11.19 1.68
C VAL A 81 -6.74 -11.16 0.62
N VAL A 82 -6.49 -11.69 -0.59
CA VAL A 82 -7.48 -11.64 -1.68
C VAL A 82 -8.73 -12.44 -1.33
N PRO A 83 -8.66 -13.71 -0.90
CA PRO A 83 -9.85 -14.46 -0.52
C PRO A 83 -10.53 -13.88 0.72
N LEU A 84 -9.77 -13.41 1.71
CA LEU A 84 -10.34 -12.78 2.90
C LEU A 84 -11.13 -11.52 2.53
N MET A 85 -10.61 -10.70 1.62
CA MET A 85 -11.30 -9.53 1.11
C MET A 85 -12.51 -9.93 0.25
N THR A 86 -12.33 -10.76 -0.78
CA THR A 86 -13.39 -11.13 -1.73
C THR A 86 -14.53 -11.92 -1.10
N PHE A 87 -14.26 -12.83 -0.17
CA PHE A 87 -15.29 -13.68 0.46
C PHE A 87 -15.74 -13.18 1.83
N GLY A 88 -14.85 -12.53 2.58
CA GLY A 88 -15.13 -12.14 3.97
C GLY A 88 -15.69 -10.73 4.11
N ILE A 89 -15.01 -9.75 3.52
CA ILE A 89 -15.19 -8.34 3.86
C ILE A 89 -15.93 -7.58 2.75
N ALA A 90 -15.49 -7.70 1.50
CA ALA A 90 -16.01 -6.96 0.37
C ALA A 90 -17.51 -7.19 0.12
N PRO A 91 -18.07 -8.42 0.21
CA PRO A 91 -19.52 -8.62 0.05
C PRO A 91 -20.35 -7.98 1.17
N ARG A 92 -19.74 -7.74 2.35
CA ARG A 92 -20.41 -7.09 3.49
C ARG A 92 -20.39 -5.56 3.39
N ILE A 93 -19.31 -4.99 2.85
CA ILE A 93 -19.14 -3.54 2.72
C ILE A 93 -19.73 -3.03 1.40
N TYR A 94 -19.54 -3.78 0.31
CA TYR A 94 -20.00 -3.43 -1.02
C TYR A 94 -20.73 -4.61 -1.68
N PRO A 95 -22.03 -4.79 -1.38
CA PRO A 95 -22.81 -5.93 -1.87
C PRO A 95 -22.94 -5.98 -3.40
N SER A 96 -22.70 -4.87 -4.11
CA SER A 96 -22.69 -4.82 -5.58
C SER A 96 -21.35 -5.22 -6.23
N MET A 97 -20.30 -5.55 -5.45
CA MET A 97 -18.97 -5.91 -5.99
C MET A 97 -19.05 -6.99 -7.07
N TRP A 98 -19.85 -8.02 -6.83
CA TRP A 98 -20.01 -9.13 -7.77
C TRP A 98 -20.66 -8.71 -9.08
N LYS A 99 -21.58 -7.73 -9.04
CA LYS A 99 -22.21 -7.19 -10.25
C LYS A 99 -21.21 -6.37 -11.05
N ASP A 100 -20.38 -5.57 -10.40
CA ASP A 100 -19.35 -4.78 -11.10
C ASP A 100 -18.30 -5.67 -11.74
N ILE A 101 -17.87 -6.75 -11.07
CA ILE A 101 -16.97 -7.76 -11.65
C ILE A 101 -17.61 -8.43 -12.86
N GLN A 102 -18.89 -8.80 -12.77
CA GLN A 102 -19.63 -9.38 -13.89
C GLN A 102 -19.77 -8.41 -15.05
N THR A 103 -20.07 -7.13 -14.79
CA THR A 103 -20.15 -6.08 -15.82
C THR A 103 -18.79 -5.86 -16.48
N LEU A 104 -17.72 -5.79 -15.70
CA LEU A 104 -16.33 -5.73 -16.19
C LEU A 104 -15.97 -6.87 -17.14
N LEU A 105 -16.35 -8.11 -16.78
CA LEU A 105 -16.10 -9.30 -17.60
C LEU A 105 -17.00 -9.36 -18.84
N ASN A 106 -18.23 -8.82 -18.74
CA ASN A 106 -19.22 -8.87 -19.82
C ASN A 106 -19.08 -7.72 -20.83
N ASP A 107 -18.69 -6.53 -20.40
CA ASP A 107 -18.48 -5.34 -21.27
C ASP A 107 -17.35 -5.54 -22.28
N ARG A 108 -16.51 -6.58 -22.10
CA ARG A 108 -15.40 -6.98 -23.01
C ARG A 108 -14.55 -5.83 -23.53
N ASN A 109 -14.45 -4.70 -22.81
CA ASN A 109 -13.65 -3.57 -23.27
C ASN A 109 -12.16 -3.88 -23.06
N PRO A 110 -11.39 -4.17 -24.12
CA PRO A 110 -10.02 -4.64 -23.99
C PRO A 110 -9.11 -3.57 -23.36
N ALA A 111 -9.43 -2.28 -23.56
CA ALA A 111 -8.68 -1.18 -22.96
C ALA A 111 -8.89 -1.10 -21.44
N LEU A 112 -10.11 -1.37 -20.97
CA LEU A 112 -10.45 -1.36 -19.55
C LEU A 112 -9.84 -2.59 -18.85
N ILE A 113 -10.03 -3.79 -19.43
CA ILE A 113 -9.43 -5.03 -18.91
C ILE A 113 -7.90 -4.91 -18.89
N GLY A 114 -7.30 -4.39 -19.97
CA GLY A 114 -5.87 -4.14 -20.05
C GLY A 114 -5.39 -3.17 -18.96
N SER A 115 -6.14 -2.10 -18.68
CA SER A 115 -5.79 -1.13 -17.63
C SER A 115 -5.89 -1.73 -16.22
N VAL A 116 -6.90 -2.55 -15.96
CA VAL A 116 -7.06 -3.26 -14.68
C VAL A 116 -5.91 -4.26 -14.48
N LEU A 117 -5.64 -5.10 -15.48
CA LEU A 117 -4.54 -6.07 -15.43
C LEU A 117 -3.18 -5.38 -15.27
N ALA A 118 -2.94 -4.30 -16.03
CA ALA A 118 -1.71 -3.51 -15.91
C ALA A 118 -1.59 -2.87 -14.51
N SER A 119 -2.67 -2.37 -13.92
CA SER A 119 -2.65 -1.82 -12.56
C SER A 119 -2.33 -2.89 -11.52
N SER A 120 -2.94 -4.08 -11.63
CA SER A 120 -2.65 -5.20 -10.73
C SER A 120 -1.23 -5.70 -10.88
N PHE A 121 -0.71 -5.76 -12.11
CA PHE A 121 0.67 -6.13 -12.39
C PHE A 121 1.67 -5.11 -11.81
N LEU A 122 1.44 -3.81 -11.98
CA LEU A 122 2.29 -2.76 -11.42
C LEU A 122 2.30 -2.79 -9.89
N LEU A 123 1.15 -3.00 -9.26
CA LEU A 123 1.06 -3.17 -7.81
C LEU A 123 1.83 -4.41 -7.36
N PHE A 124 1.60 -5.54 -8.06
CA PHE A 124 2.30 -6.79 -7.79
C PHE A 124 3.81 -6.65 -7.96
N LEU A 125 4.29 -5.87 -8.94
CA LEU A 125 5.71 -5.61 -9.15
C LEU A 125 6.31 -4.67 -8.08
N SER A 126 5.55 -3.68 -7.62
CA SER A 126 6.02 -2.74 -6.58
C SER A 126 6.32 -3.44 -5.24
N LEU A 127 5.49 -4.41 -4.84
CA LEU A 127 5.63 -5.14 -3.57
C LEU A 127 6.96 -5.92 -3.40
N PRO A 128 7.39 -6.81 -4.33
CA PRO A 128 8.63 -7.57 -4.20
C PRO A 128 9.84 -6.66 -4.35
N LEU A 129 9.77 -5.60 -5.17
CA LEU A 129 10.81 -4.58 -5.23
C LEU A 129 10.98 -3.92 -3.85
N MET A 130 9.90 -3.47 -3.24
CA MET A 130 9.95 -2.86 -1.91
C MET A 130 10.50 -3.83 -0.85
N PHE A 131 10.10 -5.11 -0.87
CA PHE A 131 10.62 -6.09 0.08
C PHE A 131 12.10 -6.41 -0.17
N THR A 132 12.55 -6.40 -1.42
CA THR A 132 13.97 -6.52 -1.76
C THR A 132 14.76 -5.30 -1.27
N ALA A 133 14.20 -4.09 -1.37
CA ALA A 133 14.83 -2.92 -0.77
C ALA A 133 14.94 -3.08 0.76
N LEU A 134 13.87 -3.55 1.41
CA LEU A 134 13.83 -3.82 2.85
C LEU A 134 14.79 -4.91 3.32
N SER A 135 15.31 -5.78 2.46
CA SER A 135 16.35 -6.74 2.85
C SER A 135 17.76 -6.17 2.78
N ILE A 136 17.98 -5.10 2.00
CA ILE A 136 19.30 -4.49 1.77
C ILE A 136 19.52 -3.25 2.63
N ILE A 137 18.52 -2.36 2.68
CA ILE A 137 18.57 -1.08 3.39
C ILE A 137 17.55 -1.04 4.53
N PRO A 138 17.81 -0.30 5.61
CA PRO A 138 16.90 -0.24 6.75
C PRO A 138 15.50 0.25 6.38
N ALA A 139 14.49 -0.19 7.15
CA ALA A 139 13.09 0.06 6.85
C ALA A 139 12.73 1.54 6.79
N GLY A 140 13.34 2.37 7.65
CA GLY A 140 13.14 3.82 7.62
C GLY A 140 13.63 4.46 6.31
N ILE A 141 14.80 4.04 5.82
CA ILE A 141 15.37 4.55 4.57
C ILE A 141 14.55 4.07 3.36
N ALA A 142 14.20 2.78 3.31
CA ALA A 142 13.40 2.21 2.22
C ALA A 142 12.04 2.90 2.09
N THR A 143 11.33 3.09 3.21
CA THR A 143 10.00 3.73 3.22
C THR A 143 10.08 5.22 2.88
N THR A 144 11.14 5.90 3.33
CA THR A 144 11.43 7.30 2.95
C THR A 144 11.65 7.44 1.44
N LEU A 145 12.47 6.57 0.85
CA LEU A 145 12.70 6.58 -0.60
C LEU A 145 11.43 6.21 -1.38
N PHE A 146 10.62 5.31 -0.84
CA PHE A 146 9.33 4.95 -1.44
C PHE A 146 8.38 6.16 -1.52
N PHE A 147 8.42 7.11 -0.58
CA PHE A 147 7.68 8.38 -0.62
C PHE A 147 8.05 9.31 -1.79
N ILE A 148 8.86 8.89 -2.75
CA ILE A 148 8.89 9.51 -4.08
C ILE A 148 7.57 9.32 -4.84
N TYR A 149 6.79 8.28 -4.51
CA TYR A 149 5.56 7.93 -5.22
C TYR A 149 4.54 9.08 -5.33
N PRO A 150 4.24 9.92 -4.30
CA PRO A 150 3.24 10.98 -4.43
C PRO A 150 3.64 12.01 -5.48
N THR A 151 4.92 12.37 -5.55
CA THR A 151 5.45 13.29 -6.55
C THR A 151 5.33 12.73 -7.96
N VAL A 152 5.70 11.47 -8.15
CA VAL A 152 5.57 10.79 -9.46
C VAL A 152 4.11 10.63 -9.84
N THR A 153 3.24 10.28 -8.89
CA THR A 153 1.78 10.20 -9.09
C THR A 153 1.21 11.54 -9.54
N ILE A 154 1.65 12.67 -8.97
CA ILE A 154 1.20 14.01 -9.38
C ILE A 154 1.65 14.33 -10.80
N LEU A 155 2.90 14.03 -11.14
CA LEU A 155 3.44 14.23 -12.49
C LEU A 155 2.68 13.41 -13.54
N PHE A 156 2.43 12.13 -13.24
CA PHE A 156 1.62 11.28 -14.10
C PHE A 156 0.17 11.74 -14.17
N ALA A 157 -0.44 12.17 -13.07
CA ALA A 157 -1.79 12.70 -13.08
C ALA A 157 -1.90 13.96 -13.93
N TRP A 158 -0.91 14.87 -13.84
CA TRP A 158 -0.85 16.04 -14.72
C TRP A 158 -0.71 15.65 -16.19
N TRP A 159 0.12 14.64 -16.49
CA TRP A 159 0.32 14.17 -17.87
C TRP A 159 -0.91 13.48 -18.47
N PHE A 160 -1.61 12.62 -17.70
CA PHE A 160 -2.76 11.84 -18.18
C PHE A 160 -4.10 12.59 -18.11
N PHE A 161 -4.30 13.45 -17.11
CA PHE A 161 -5.57 14.14 -16.89
C PHE A 161 -5.52 15.63 -17.22
N GLY A 162 -4.33 16.23 -17.37
CA GLY A 162 -4.20 17.68 -17.60
C GLY A 162 -4.52 18.54 -16.37
N ASP A 163 -4.86 17.94 -15.23
CA ASP A 163 -5.14 18.63 -13.97
C ASP A 163 -3.86 19.32 -13.49
N ARG A 164 -3.87 20.66 -13.40
CA ARG A 164 -2.71 21.41 -12.87
C ARG A 164 -2.53 21.09 -11.37
N PRO A 165 -1.31 20.82 -10.90
CA PRO A 165 -1.06 20.61 -9.48
C PRO A 165 -1.48 21.85 -8.69
N THR A 166 -2.33 21.66 -7.67
CA THR A 166 -2.77 22.74 -6.80
C THR A 166 -1.66 23.11 -5.81
N LEU A 167 -1.58 24.39 -5.43
CA LEU A 167 -0.57 24.88 -4.47
C LEU A 167 -0.63 24.14 -3.12
N LEU A 168 -1.83 23.74 -2.69
CA LEU A 168 -2.03 22.94 -1.48
C LEU A 168 -1.38 21.55 -1.61
N LEU A 169 -1.48 20.92 -2.78
CA LEU A 169 -0.90 19.60 -3.03
C LEU A 169 0.63 19.67 -3.04
N THR A 170 1.20 20.70 -3.66
CA THR A 170 2.66 20.90 -3.64
C THR A 170 3.18 21.17 -2.24
N LEU A 171 2.43 21.93 -1.42
CA LEU A 171 2.78 22.17 -0.01
C LEU A 171 2.69 20.87 0.80
N ALA A 172 1.63 20.08 0.62
CA ALA A 172 1.50 18.78 1.29
C ALA A 172 2.67 17.84 0.98
N VAL A 173 3.08 17.76 -0.29
CA VAL A 173 4.23 16.97 -0.73
C VAL A 173 5.53 17.48 -0.10
N SER A 174 5.72 18.81 -0.02
CA SER A 174 6.89 19.39 0.64
C SER A 174 6.96 19.02 2.14
N THR A 175 5.82 19.03 2.83
CA THR A 175 5.73 18.63 4.24
C THR A 175 6.03 17.14 4.44
N ILE A 176 5.60 16.28 3.50
CA ILE A 176 5.95 14.85 3.52
C ILE A 176 7.47 14.68 3.43
N TYR A 177 8.13 15.39 2.51
CA TYR A 177 9.59 15.31 2.38
C TYR A 177 10.33 15.85 3.61
N ALA A 178 9.82 16.92 4.23
CA ALA A 178 10.37 17.43 5.48
C ALA A 178 10.29 16.36 6.60
N GLY A 179 9.13 15.70 6.76
CA GLY A 179 8.96 14.62 7.72
C GLY A 179 9.85 13.40 7.43
N CYS A 180 10.05 13.08 6.15
CA CYS A 180 10.96 12.02 5.72
C CYS A 180 12.41 12.30 6.14
N LEU A 181 12.91 13.52 5.91
CA LEU A 181 14.28 13.91 6.31
C LEU A 181 14.50 13.80 7.82
N LEU A 182 13.49 14.12 8.62
CA LEU A 182 13.52 13.99 10.09
C LEU A 182 13.54 12.53 10.56
N THR A 183 13.10 11.59 9.74
CA THR A 183 12.93 10.17 10.12
C THR A 183 14.17 9.33 9.84
N ILE A 184 15.15 9.84 9.06
CA ILE A 184 16.34 9.06 8.69
C ILE A 184 17.24 8.87 9.93
N PRO A 185 17.40 7.63 10.44
CA PRO A 185 18.29 7.38 11.55
C PRO A 185 19.75 7.55 11.09
N SER A 186 20.56 8.24 11.89
CA SER A 186 21.96 8.55 11.57
C SER A 186 22.92 7.36 11.70
N SER A 187 22.46 6.22 12.21
CA SER A 187 23.34 5.13 12.68
C SER A 187 22.88 3.71 12.34
N GLU A 188 22.10 3.49 11.28
CA GLU A 188 21.68 2.13 10.88
C GLU A 188 22.55 1.58 9.74
N GLN A 189 23.14 0.39 9.97
CA GLN A 189 24.02 -0.27 9.00
C GLN A 189 23.22 -1.02 7.91
N SER A 190 23.60 -0.81 6.65
CA SER A 190 23.09 -1.58 5.51
C SER A 190 23.76 -2.95 5.43
N THR A 191 22.98 -4.00 5.13
CA THR A 191 23.43 -5.40 5.05
C THR A 191 23.95 -5.79 3.66
N GLY A 192 23.92 -4.88 2.68
CA GLY A 192 24.40 -5.10 1.31
C GLY A 192 24.76 -3.78 0.60
N ASN A 193 24.79 -3.78 -0.73
CA ASN A 193 25.11 -2.56 -1.50
C ASN A 193 23.99 -1.51 -1.34
N PRO A 194 24.24 -0.38 -0.66
CA PRO A 194 23.20 0.60 -0.36
C PRO A 194 22.64 1.23 -1.64
N TRP A 195 23.47 1.47 -2.66
CA TRP A 195 23.04 2.05 -3.93
C TRP A 195 22.02 1.17 -4.65
N LEU A 196 22.21 -0.15 -4.60
CA LEU A 196 21.26 -1.11 -5.15
C LEU A 196 19.93 -1.05 -4.40
N GLY A 197 19.96 -1.02 -3.06
CA GLY A 197 18.74 -0.84 -2.25
C GLY A 197 18.00 0.47 -2.56
N VAL A 198 18.73 1.57 -2.74
CA VAL A 198 18.16 2.88 -3.10
C VAL A 198 17.46 2.84 -4.46
N THR A 199 18.14 2.30 -5.49
CA THR A 199 17.56 2.22 -6.84
C THR A 199 16.31 1.34 -6.87
N ILE A 200 16.31 0.20 -6.16
CA ILE A 200 15.16 -0.68 -6.07
C ILE A 200 13.99 -0.01 -5.33
N ALA A 201 14.25 0.73 -4.24
CA ALA A 201 13.21 1.44 -3.50
C ALA A 201 12.54 2.53 -4.36
N ILE A 202 13.34 3.30 -5.12
CA ILE A 202 12.83 4.30 -6.07
C ILE A 202 12.00 3.63 -7.17
N LEU A 203 12.50 2.54 -7.75
CA LEU A 203 11.79 1.79 -8.78
C LEU A 203 10.45 1.23 -8.25
N ALA A 204 10.42 0.77 -7.00
CA ALA A 204 9.19 0.34 -6.32
C ALA A 204 8.17 1.48 -6.22
N GLY A 205 8.61 2.68 -5.86
CA GLY A 205 7.78 3.88 -5.76
C GLY A 205 7.24 4.33 -7.11
N ILE A 206 8.06 4.28 -8.17
CA ILE A 206 7.61 4.56 -9.54
C ILE A 206 6.55 3.54 -9.99
N ALA A 207 6.79 2.24 -9.78
CA ALA A 207 5.80 1.21 -10.11
C ALA A 207 4.48 1.41 -9.34
N PHE A 208 4.56 1.76 -8.05
CA PHE A 208 3.39 2.06 -7.23
C PHE A 208 2.62 3.28 -7.77
N SER A 209 3.33 4.35 -8.14
CA SER A 209 2.71 5.54 -8.72
C SER A 209 1.95 5.23 -10.01
N GLY A 210 2.52 4.38 -10.88
CA GLY A 210 1.87 3.91 -12.10
C GLY A 210 0.59 3.15 -11.79
N TYR A 211 0.62 2.22 -10.82
CA TYR A 211 -0.58 1.55 -10.32
C TYR A 211 -1.65 2.56 -9.89
N THR A 212 -1.31 3.53 -9.04
CA THR A 212 -2.29 4.49 -8.51
C THR A 212 -2.96 5.31 -9.62
N VAL A 213 -2.19 5.73 -10.63
CA VAL A 213 -2.73 6.51 -11.75
C VAL A 213 -3.60 5.64 -12.66
N LEU A 214 -3.18 4.41 -12.99
CA LEU A 214 -4.01 3.49 -13.76
C LEU A 214 -5.33 3.19 -13.04
N THR A 215 -5.30 2.98 -11.73
CA THR A 215 -6.52 2.80 -10.93
C THR A 215 -7.42 4.04 -10.99
N GLN A 216 -6.85 5.25 -10.88
CA GLN A 216 -7.60 6.49 -11.04
C GLN A 216 -8.21 6.63 -12.44
N ILE A 217 -7.51 6.22 -13.50
CA ILE A 217 -8.04 6.20 -14.87
C ILE A 217 -9.22 5.23 -14.94
N CYS A 218 -9.12 4.04 -14.36
CA CYS A 218 -10.22 3.07 -14.31
C CYS A 218 -11.47 3.65 -13.63
N THR A 219 -11.31 4.28 -12.47
CA THR A 219 -12.41 4.89 -11.71
C THR A 219 -13.01 6.11 -12.41
N ARG A 220 -12.17 7.08 -12.83
CA ARG A 220 -12.63 8.35 -13.41
C ARG A 220 -13.19 8.17 -14.83
N ARG A 221 -12.53 7.37 -15.66
CA ARG A 221 -12.88 7.23 -17.09
C ARG A 221 -14.00 6.22 -17.33
N PHE A 222 -14.08 5.17 -16.51
CA PHE A 222 -15.05 4.09 -16.71
C PHE A 222 -16.13 4.01 -15.62
N ARG A 223 -16.22 5.01 -14.73
CA ARG A 223 -17.23 5.11 -13.65
C ARG A 223 -17.36 3.84 -12.80
N LEU A 224 -16.27 3.08 -12.67
CA LEU A 224 -16.18 2.02 -11.67
C LEU A 224 -16.24 2.70 -10.31
N HIS A 225 -17.22 2.33 -9.49
CA HIS A 225 -17.39 2.92 -8.15
C HIS A 225 -16.07 2.76 -7.37
N PRO A 226 -15.47 3.85 -6.86
CA PRO A 226 -14.28 3.76 -6.04
C PRO A 226 -14.64 3.04 -4.73
N VAL A 227 -13.97 1.91 -4.49
CA VAL A 227 -13.92 1.22 -3.20
C VAL A 227 -12.74 1.72 -2.37
#